data_AF-A0A850CT22-F1
#
_entry.id   AF-A0A850CT22-F1
#
_cell.length_a   1.000
_cell.length_b   1.000
_cell.length_c   1.000
_cell.angle_alpha   90.00
_cell.angle_beta   90.00
_cell.angle_gamma   90.00
#
_symmetry.space_group_name_H-M   'P 1'
#
loop_
_entity.id
_entity.type
_entity.pdbx_description
1 polymer ?
#
loop_
_entity_poly.entity_id
_entity_poly.type
_entity_poly.pdbx_seq_one_letter_code
_entity_poly.pdbx_strand_id
1 'polypeptide(L)'
;MESADRPSGITLPELLGAFSLAIDLGLGQPMEHVLRSWRVAARLGDAVGLAEDQRDSLFHIAMLSWVGCVAAAPEVANWFGDDIAFRADSYDVELASLPGVGFFLGHAGRGGSVPTRVRKVASIVARGGLPVLRGIQSHCAATSLMAARLGLSPEVCTALGQFFTRWDGRGVPFGVRGEEIALTVRLIHLADVVEVRHRSAGVAGAVAVARARRGGQFDPRLVDAFCTMAEEVLPDLDDGAEPYDLILAEPSLRLPLTDAALDQALGVVADFTDLRSTSRAGHSSAVATLASDAARILRLGADDVVTLRRAALVHDIGLHGVPASILDKGEPLTRTERELLMMSSYYTHRVLARPPSLARIGAVASLAHERM
;
A
#
# COMPACT_ATOMS: atom_id res chain seq x y z
N MET A 1 -37.83 -13.55 2.60
CA MET A 1 -37.57 -12.85 3.87
C MET A 1 -36.11 -12.43 3.80
N GLU A 2 -35.84 -11.22 3.30
CA GLU A 2 -34.48 -10.66 3.31
C GLU A 2 -34.03 -10.62 4.76
N SER A 3 -33.05 -11.44 5.11
CA SER A 3 -32.35 -11.32 6.38
C SER A 3 -31.80 -9.90 6.45
N ALA A 4 -32.24 -9.11 7.43
CA ALA A 4 -31.69 -7.79 7.66
C ALA A 4 -30.15 -7.89 7.75
N ASP A 5 -29.45 -7.08 6.96
CA ASP A 5 -28.00 -7.06 6.91
C ASP A 5 -27.45 -6.64 8.28
N ARG A 6 -26.62 -7.50 8.89
CA ARG A 6 -26.18 -7.34 10.28
C ARG A 6 -24.88 -6.53 10.35
N PRO A 7 -24.63 -5.78 11.43
CA PRO A 7 -23.31 -5.20 11.68
C PRO A 7 -22.27 -6.31 11.80
N SER A 8 -21.18 -6.22 11.04
CA SER A 8 -20.09 -7.20 11.05
C SER A 8 -19.17 -7.08 12.28
N GLY A 9 -19.18 -5.92 12.95
CA GLY A 9 -18.26 -5.59 14.02
C GLY A 9 -16.85 -5.18 13.55
N ILE A 10 -16.63 -5.08 12.24
CA ILE A 10 -15.38 -4.61 11.62
C ILE A 10 -15.66 -3.29 10.89
N THR A 11 -14.79 -2.31 11.04
CA THR A 11 -14.85 -1.04 10.29
C THR A 11 -13.99 -1.09 9.03
N LEU A 12 -14.30 -0.27 8.03
CA LEU A 12 -13.44 -0.13 6.85
C LEU A 12 -12.02 0.33 7.23
N PRO A 13 -11.84 1.30 8.15
CA PRO A 13 -10.52 1.70 8.62
C PRO A 13 -9.69 0.58 9.27
N GLU A 14 -10.30 -0.34 10.03
CA GLU A 14 -9.58 -1.51 10.54
C GLU A 14 -9.09 -2.42 9.41
N LEU A 15 -9.93 -2.66 8.40
CA LEU A 15 -9.57 -3.46 7.23
C LEU A 15 -8.47 -2.79 6.40
N LEU A 16 -8.58 -1.49 6.14
CA LEU A 16 -7.57 -0.73 5.40
C LEU A 16 -6.26 -0.60 6.17
N GLY A 17 -6.33 -0.43 7.49
CA GLY A 17 -5.17 -0.46 8.37
C GLY A 17 -4.49 -1.82 8.36
N ALA A 18 -5.22 -2.94 8.34
CA ALA A 18 -4.62 -4.26 8.13
C ALA A 18 -3.96 -4.34 6.75
N PHE A 19 -4.70 -3.99 5.70
CA PHE A 19 -4.20 -4.08 4.33
C PHE A 19 -2.94 -3.23 4.11
N SER A 20 -2.83 -2.05 4.73
CA SER A 20 -1.64 -1.21 4.62
C SER A 20 -0.37 -1.88 5.17
N LEU A 21 -0.47 -2.79 6.15
CA LEU A 21 0.67 -3.60 6.59
C LEU A 21 1.18 -4.55 5.50
N ALA A 22 0.27 -5.10 4.70
CA ALA A 22 0.65 -5.90 3.54
C ALA A 22 1.30 -5.02 2.47
N ILE A 23 0.77 -3.81 2.26
CA ILE A 23 1.38 -2.83 1.36
C ILE A 23 2.81 -2.49 1.80
N ASP A 24 3.05 -2.26 3.08
CA ASP A 24 4.39 -1.97 3.63
C ASP A 24 5.41 -3.07 3.28
N LEU A 25 5.00 -4.35 3.38
CA LEU A 25 5.83 -5.49 2.95
C LEU A 25 6.22 -5.37 1.47
N GLY A 26 5.27 -5.02 0.61
CA GLY A 26 5.50 -4.83 -0.83
C GLY A 26 6.30 -3.58 -1.18
N LEU A 27 6.34 -2.59 -0.29
CA LEU A 27 7.20 -1.41 -0.38
C LEU A 27 8.63 -1.68 0.09
N GLY A 28 8.87 -2.83 0.74
CA GLY A 28 10.13 -3.14 1.41
C GLY A 28 10.37 -2.25 2.63
N GLN A 29 9.29 -1.72 3.23
CA GLN A 29 9.33 -0.95 4.45
C GLN A 29 8.88 -1.81 5.64
N PRO A 30 9.32 -1.52 6.87
CA PRO A 30 8.75 -2.16 8.05
C PRO A 30 7.26 -1.90 8.14
N MET A 31 6.51 -2.90 8.60
CA MET A 31 5.08 -2.78 8.88
C MET A 31 4.78 -1.50 9.70
N GLU A 32 3.62 -0.92 9.41
CA GLU A 32 3.11 0.35 9.93
C GLU A 32 3.79 1.59 9.35
N HIS A 33 4.59 1.46 8.27
CA HIS A 33 5.16 2.62 7.57
C HIS A 33 4.06 3.58 7.10
N VAL A 34 3.04 3.06 6.41
CA VAL A 34 1.90 3.86 5.95
C VAL A 34 1.12 4.47 7.12
N LEU A 35 0.97 3.74 8.24
CA LEU A 35 0.28 4.24 9.44
C LEU A 35 1.06 5.34 10.16
N ARG A 36 2.37 5.20 10.30
CA ARG A 36 3.25 6.25 10.85
C ARG A 36 3.27 7.47 9.94
N SER A 37 3.31 7.28 8.62
CA SER A 37 3.22 8.36 7.64
C SER A 37 1.88 9.11 7.74
N TRP A 38 0.77 8.40 7.89
CA TRP A 38 -0.53 9.03 8.17
C TRP A 38 -0.51 9.83 9.48
N ARG A 39 0.06 9.29 10.56
CA ARG A 39 0.14 9.99 11.86
C ARG A 39 0.95 11.27 11.77
N VAL A 40 2.08 11.25 11.07
CA VAL A 40 2.89 12.44 10.77
C VAL A 40 2.07 13.46 9.99
N ALA A 41 1.36 13.02 8.94
CA ALA A 41 0.51 13.89 8.13
C ALA A 41 -0.67 14.47 8.91
N ALA A 42 -1.28 13.70 9.81
CA ALA A 42 -2.41 14.14 10.64
C ALA A 42 -1.95 15.21 11.65
N ARG A 43 -0.86 14.95 12.38
CA ARG A 43 -0.26 15.94 13.31
C ARG A 43 0.13 17.24 12.60
N LEU A 44 0.77 17.13 11.44
CA LEU A 44 1.11 18.30 10.63
C LEU A 44 -0.15 19.00 10.09
N GLY A 45 -1.14 18.23 9.66
CA GLY A 45 -2.44 18.70 9.20
C GLY A 45 -3.14 19.56 10.25
N ASP A 46 -3.16 19.11 11.50
CA ASP A 46 -3.73 19.84 12.64
C ASP A 46 -3.06 21.20 12.84
N ALA A 47 -1.73 21.23 12.73
CA ALA A 47 -0.97 22.46 12.90
C ALA A 47 -1.12 23.45 11.73
N VAL A 48 -1.46 22.99 10.53
CA VAL A 48 -1.69 23.84 9.34
C VAL A 48 -3.18 24.12 9.06
N GLY A 49 -4.08 23.69 9.95
CA GLY A 49 -5.51 23.96 9.87
C GLY A 49 -6.27 23.09 8.87
N LEU A 50 -5.90 21.80 8.76
CA LEU A 50 -6.70 20.82 8.02
C LEU A 50 -8.12 20.74 8.62
N ALA A 51 -9.13 20.86 7.77
CA ALA A 51 -10.51 20.84 8.21
C ALA A 51 -10.91 19.46 8.76
N GLU A 52 -11.84 19.44 9.72
CA GLU A 52 -12.27 18.21 10.40
C GLU A 52 -12.86 17.17 9.43
N ASP A 53 -13.60 17.63 8.43
CA ASP A 53 -14.18 16.81 7.36
C ASP A 53 -13.12 16.23 6.39
N GLN A 54 -11.89 16.76 6.39
CA GLN A 54 -10.78 16.28 5.57
C GLN A 54 -9.92 15.22 6.28
N ARG A 55 -10.09 15.00 7.59
CA ARG A 55 -9.32 14.00 8.36
C ARG A 55 -9.57 12.58 7.87
N ASP A 56 -10.83 12.25 7.59
CA ASP A 56 -11.21 10.95 7.02
C ASP A 56 -10.61 10.75 5.64
N SER A 57 -10.68 11.79 4.81
CA SER A 57 -10.07 11.76 3.48
C SER A 57 -8.57 11.56 3.57
N LEU A 58 -7.89 12.22 4.51
CA LEU A 58 -6.46 12.03 4.75
C LEU A 58 -6.12 10.57 5.10
N PHE A 59 -6.89 9.95 5.99
CA PHE A 59 -6.70 8.54 6.36
C PHE A 59 -6.84 7.62 5.14
N HIS A 60 -7.95 7.72 4.41
CA HIS A 60 -8.19 6.88 3.24
C HIS A 60 -7.13 7.09 2.15
N ILE A 61 -6.73 8.35 1.92
CA ILE A 61 -5.67 8.68 0.97
C ILE A 61 -4.36 8.03 1.41
N ALA A 62 -3.98 8.15 2.68
CA ALA A 62 -2.76 7.54 3.21
C ALA A 62 -2.76 6.02 3.02
N MET A 63 -3.82 5.33 3.46
CA MET A 63 -3.90 3.86 3.41
C MET A 63 -3.88 3.32 1.98
N LEU A 64 -4.47 4.06 1.03
CA LEU A 64 -4.62 3.58 -0.34
C LEU A 64 -3.52 4.05 -1.29
N SER A 65 -2.79 5.13 -0.97
CA SER A 65 -1.81 5.77 -1.88
C SER A 65 -0.80 4.83 -2.51
N TRP A 66 -0.45 3.73 -1.82
CA TRP A 66 0.54 2.76 -2.28
C TRP A 66 -0.06 1.46 -2.84
N VAL A 67 -1.38 1.27 -2.81
CA VAL A 67 -2.04 0.04 -3.30
C VAL A 67 -1.73 -0.24 -4.76
N GLY A 68 -1.63 0.80 -5.60
CA GLY A 68 -1.29 0.65 -7.01
C GLY A 68 0.05 -0.05 -7.27
N CYS A 69 0.96 -0.09 -6.27
CA CYS A 69 2.21 -0.80 -6.39
C CYS A 69 2.01 -2.32 -6.51
N VAL A 70 0.92 -2.86 -5.98
CA VAL A 70 0.59 -4.27 -6.09
C VAL A 70 0.31 -4.63 -7.55
N ALA A 71 -0.55 -3.85 -8.20
CA ALA A 71 -0.91 -4.05 -9.61
C ALA A 71 0.27 -3.79 -10.57
N ALA A 72 1.18 -2.88 -10.21
CA ALA A 72 2.37 -2.58 -11.02
C ALA A 72 3.53 -3.56 -10.77
N ALA A 73 3.44 -4.47 -9.79
CA ALA A 73 4.55 -5.33 -9.39
C ALA A 73 5.13 -6.21 -10.52
N PRO A 74 4.32 -6.89 -11.36
CA PRO A 74 4.87 -7.67 -12.48
C PRO A 74 5.60 -6.79 -13.51
N GLU A 75 5.10 -5.58 -13.78
CA GLU A 75 5.74 -4.65 -14.71
C GLU A 75 7.07 -4.14 -14.15
N VAL A 76 7.09 -3.72 -12.88
CA VAL A 76 8.30 -3.28 -12.18
C VAL A 76 9.32 -4.41 -12.14
N ALA A 77 8.92 -5.64 -11.80
CA ALA A 77 9.82 -6.77 -11.75
C ALA A 77 10.42 -7.10 -13.13
N ASN A 78 9.61 -7.06 -14.19
CA ASN A 78 10.10 -7.25 -15.56
C ASN A 78 11.12 -6.17 -15.98
N TRP A 79 10.98 -4.93 -15.52
CA TRP A 79 11.93 -3.86 -15.86
C TRP A 79 13.15 -3.80 -14.95
N PHE A 80 12.97 -4.05 -13.66
CA PHE A 80 13.92 -3.69 -12.60
C PHE A 80 14.33 -4.86 -11.68
N GLY A 81 13.77 -6.06 -11.88
CA GLY A 81 14.13 -7.27 -11.15
C GLY A 81 13.30 -7.49 -9.90
N ASP A 82 13.88 -7.28 -8.72
CA ASP A 82 13.18 -7.37 -7.45
C ASP A 82 12.37 -6.08 -7.22
N ASP A 83 11.04 -6.17 -7.32
CA ASP A 83 10.15 -5.03 -7.23
C ASP A 83 10.03 -4.47 -5.80
N ILE A 84 10.27 -5.30 -4.78
CA ILE A 84 10.24 -4.88 -3.37
C ILE A 84 11.52 -4.09 -3.07
N ALA A 85 12.68 -4.65 -3.41
CA ALA A 85 13.97 -3.96 -3.23
C ALA A 85 14.02 -2.65 -4.03
N PHE A 86 13.50 -2.65 -5.26
CA PHE A 86 13.38 -1.44 -6.07
C PHE A 86 12.57 -0.34 -5.35
N ARG A 87 11.46 -0.67 -4.71
CA ARG A 87 10.64 0.31 -3.99
C ARG A 87 11.31 0.78 -2.70
N ALA A 88 11.96 -0.12 -1.96
CA ALA A 88 12.73 0.26 -0.79
C ALA A 88 13.81 1.30 -1.15
N ASP A 89 14.61 1.02 -2.19
CA ASP A 89 15.67 1.90 -2.67
C ASP A 89 15.11 3.24 -3.23
N SER A 90 13.84 3.29 -3.65
CA SER A 90 13.24 4.51 -4.22
C SER A 90 13.08 5.65 -3.20
N TYR A 91 12.98 5.35 -1.91
CA TYR A 91 12.93 6.37 -0.85
C TYR A 91 14.24 7.15 -0.74
N ASP A 92 15.34 6.59 -1.26
CA ASP A 92 16.63 7.25 -1.23
C ASP A 92 16.78 8.37 -2.26
N VAL A 93 15.89 8.42 -3.24
CA VAL A 93 16.04 9.26 -4.43
C VAL A 93 14.76 10.04 -4.71
N GLU A 94 14.91 11.23 -5.29
CA GLU A 94 13.78 11.95 -5.87
C GLU A 94 13.52 11.44 -7.29
N LEU A 95 12.46 10.66 -7.52
CA LEU A 95 12.28 9.92 -8.77
C LEU A 95 12.16 10.81 -10.04
N ALA A 96 11.56 11.99 -9.92
CA ALA A 96 11.43 12.95 -11.03
C ALA A 96 12.60 13.95 -11.10
N SER A 97 13.83 13.47 -10.89
CA SER A 97 15.06 14.27 -10.89
C SER A 97 16.17 13.59 -11.70
N LEU A 98 17.32 14.28 -11.89
CA LEU A 98 18.50 13.67 -12.53
C LEU A 98 19.04 12.45 -11.76
N PRO A 99 19.18 12.49 -10.41
CA PRO A 99 19.40 11.29 -9.62
C PRO A 99 18.37 10.18 -9.87
N GLY A 100 17.09 10.54 -10.03
CA GLY A 100 16.02 9.61 -10.39
C GLY A 100 16.27 8.87 -11.70
N VAL A 101 16.74 9.57 -12.75
CA VAL A 101 17.15 8.93 -14.01
C VAL A 101 18.26 7.91 -13.77
N GLY A 102 19.29 8.28 -13.01
CA GLY A 102 20.38 7.36 -12.64
C GLY A 102 19.87 6.13 -11.88
N PHE A 103 18.92 6.32 -10.97
CA PHE A 103 18.27 5.25 -10.21
C PHE A 103 17.55 4.24 -11.13
N PHE A 104 16.69 4.69 -12.05
CA PHE A 104 15.99 3.78 -12.98
C PHE A 104 16.96 3.03 -13.89
N LEU A 105 18.00 3.71 -14.39
CA LEU A 105 19.01 3.07 -15.25
C LEU A 105 19.87 2.06 -14.49
N GLY A 106 20.21 2.34 -13.24
CA GLY A 106 20.98 1.43 -12.38
C GLY A 106 20.21 0.14 -12.06
N HIS A 107 18.89 0.25 -11.89
CA HIS A 107 17.99 -0.87 -11.60
C HIS A 107 17.56 -1.65 -12.83
N ALA A 108 17.66 -1.07 -14.03
CA ALA A 108 17.19 -1.71 -15.26
C ALA A 108 17.84 -3.09 -15.50
N GLY A 109 16.99 -4.13 -15.53
CA GLY A 109 17.38 -5.53 -15.74
C GLY A 109 18.19 -6.15 -14.61
N ARG A 110 18.18 -5.59 -13.39
CA ARG A 110 18.87 -6.16 -12.23
C ARG A 110 18.41 -7.60 -11.99
N GLY A 111 19.34 -8.48 -11.63
CA GLY A 111 19.11 -9.93 -11.54
C GLY A 111 19.21 -10.69 -12.88
N GLY A 112 19.21 -9.99 -14.02
CA GLY A 112 19.37 -10.59 -15.35
C GLY A 112 20.82 -10.59 -15.86
N SER A 113 21.04 -11.23 -17.02
CA SER A 113 22.33 -11.23 -17.70
C SER A 113 22.73 -9.86 -18.25
N VAL A 114 24.03 -9.63 -18.45
CA VAL A 114 24.56 -8.35 -18.99
C VAL A 114 23.88 -7.91 -20.30
N PRO A 115 23.66 -8.79 -21.30
CA PRO A 115 22.93 -8.41 -22.51
C PRO A 115 21.50 -7.96 -22.25
N THR A 116 20.80 -8.60 -21.31
CA THR A 116 19.44 -8.21 -20.92
C THR A 116 19.42 -6.82 -20.29
N ARG A 117 20.38 -6.53 -19.39
CA ARG A 117 20.53 -5.20 -18.77
C ARG A 117 20.74 -4.10 -19.82
N VAL A 118 21.69 -4.30 -20.74
CA VAL A 118 21.98 -3.35 -21.82
C VAL A 118 20.73 -3.09 -22.67
N ARG A 119 19.98 -4.14 -23.03
CA ARG A 119 18.74 -4.02 -23.81
C ARG A 119 17.66 -3.22 -23.08
N LYS A 120 17.46 -3.46 -21.78
CA LYS A 120 16.46 -2.77 -20.97
C LYS A 120 16.81 -1.28 -20.82
N VAL A 121 18.07 -0.96 -20.52
CA VAL A 121 18.59 0.41 -20.48
C VAL A 121 18.38 1.13 -21.82
N ALA A 122 18.80 0.51 -22.93
CA ALA A 122 18.64 1.09 -24.26
C ALA A 122 17.17 1.36 -24.59
N SER A 123 16.26 0.45 -24.20
CA SER A 123 14.82 0.64 -24.41
C SER A 123 14.22 1.78 -23.59
N ILE A 124 14.67 1.98 -22.33
CA ILE A 124 14.20 3.10 -21.50
C ILE A 124 14.63 4.43 -22.13
N VAL A 125 15.90 4.53 -22.53
CA VAL A 125 16.46 5.74 -23.15
C VAL A 125 15.81 6.03 -24.50
N ALA A 126 15.73 5.04 -25.39
CA ALA A 126 15.18 5.20 -26.73
C ALA A 126 13.69 5.61 -26.74
N ARG A 127 12.95 5.27 -25.67
CA ARG A 127 11.52 5.60 -25.52
C ARG A 127 11.30 6.78 -24.56
N GLY A 128 12.34 7.52 -24.19
CA GLY A 128 12.24 8.69 -23.32
C GLY A 128 11.60 8.42 -21.95
N GLY A 129 11.81 7.23 -21.37
CA GLY A 129 11.22 6.86 -20.08
C GLY A 129 9.73 6.53 -20.11
N LEU A 130 9.08 6.44 -21.28
CA LEU A 130 7.65 6.14 -21.41
C LEU A 130 7.18 4.88 -20.64
N PRO A 131 7.95 3.76 -20.57
CA PRO A 131 7.56 2.62 -19.76
C PRO A 131 7.41 2.96 -18.27
N VAL A 132 8.31 3.77 -17.72
CA VAL A 132 8.27 4.20 -16.32
C VAL A 132 7.02 5.05 -16.06
N LEU A 133 6.73 5.99 -16.96
CA LEU A 133 5.57 6.86 -16.85
C LEU A 133 4.25 6.08 -16.89
N ARG A 134 4.16 5.07 -17.76
CA ARG A 134 2.99 4.18 -17.83
C ARG A 134 2.80 3.38 -16.54
N GLY A 135 3.88 2.86 -15.95
CA GLY A 135 3.82 2.17 -14.67
C GLY A 135 3.27 3.07 -13.56
N ILE A 136 3.72 4.33 -13.49
CA ILE A 136 3.21 5.31 -12.51
C ILE A 136 1.73 5.65 -12.76
N GLN A 137 1.32 5.82 -14.02
CA GLN A 137 -0.09 6.06 -14.36
C GLN A 137 -0.99 4.86 -14.00
N SER A 138 -0.51 3.65 -14.28
CA SER A 138 -1.20 2.39 -13.93
C SER A 138 -1.42 2.29 -12.42
N HIS A 139 -0.40 2.64 -11.62
CA HIS A 139 -0.52 2.72 -10.17
C HIS A 139 -1.64 3.68 -9.73
N CYS A 140 -1.62 4.92 -10.22
CA CYS A 140 -2.63 5.91 -9.84
C CYS A 140 -4.04 5.44 -10.21
N ALA A 141 -4.21 4.89 -11.41
CA ALA A 141 -5.48 4.38 -11.88
C ALA A 141 -5.99 3.20 -11.04
N ALA A 142 -5.11 2.25 -10.71
CA ALA A 142 -5.44 1.11 -9.86
C ALA A 142 -5.88 1.57 -8.46
N THR A 143 -5.17 2.54 -7.89
CA THR A 143 -5.48 3.09 -6.57
C THR A 143 -6.84 3.78 -6.53
N SER A 144 -7.12 4.67 -7.49
CA SER A 144 -8.43 5.33 -7.62
C SER A 144 -9.57 4.33 -7.87
N LEU A 145 -9.32 3.26 -8.64
CA LEU A 145 -10.29 2.20 -8.87
C LEU A 145 -10.62 1.42 -7.58
N MET A 146 -9.63 1.10 -6.76
CA MET A 146 -9.87 0.43 -5.48
C MET A 146 -10.76 1.29 -4.59
N ALA A 147 -10.42 2.58 -4.45
CA ALA A 147 -11.19 3.53 -3.66
C ALA A 147 -12.65 3.61 -4.10
N ALA A 148 -12.90 3.69 -5.41
CA ALA A 148 -14.25 3.70 -5.97
C ALA A 148 -15.00 2.39 -5.66
N ARG A 149 -14.34 1.23 -5.77
CA ARG A 149 -14.94 -0.09 -5.46
C ARG A 149 -15.24 -0.30 -3.97
N LEU A 150 -14.52 0.40 -3.10
CA LEU A 150 -14.77 0.48 -1.66
C LEU A 150 -15.87 1.50 -1.30
N GLY A 151 -16.42 2.22 -2.27
CA GLY A 151 -17.49 3.21 -2.05
C GLY A 151 -16.99 4.55 -1.50
N LEU A 152 -15.70 4.86 -1.65
CA LEU A 152 -15.15 6.15 -1.22
C LEU A 152 -15.57 7.29 -2.16
N SER A 153 -15.52 8.51 -1.63
CA SER A 153 -16.01 9.68 -2.36
C SER A 153 -15.20 10.00 -3.63
N PRO A 154 -15.81 10.67 -4.63
CA PRO A 154 -15.10 11.11 -5.83
C PRO A 154 -13.88 12.00 -5.54
N GLU A 155 -13.94 12.79 -4.47
CA GLU A 155 -12.84 13.65 -4.01
C GLU A 155 -11.65 12.81 -3.57
N VAL A 156 -11.86 11.76 -2.77
CA VAL A 156 -10.81 10.81 -2.37
C VAL A 156 -10.23 10.10 -3.60
N CYS A 157 -11.09 9.63 -4.51
CA CYS A 157 -10.66 8.95 -5.73
C CYS A 157 -9.78 9.84 -6.62
N THR A 158 -10.14 11.13 -6.72
CA THR A 158 -9.39 12.13 -7.50
C THR A 158 -8.05 12.45 -6.84
N ALA A 159 -8.04 12.66 -5.51
CA ALA A 159 -6.83 12.95 -4.75
C ALA A 159 -5.81 11.79 -4.85
N LEU A 160 -6.27 10.53 -4.78
CA LEU A 160 -5.41 9.37 -4.98
C LEU A 160 -4.73 9.34 -6.36
N GLY A 161 -5.41 9.85 -7.39
CA GLY A 161 -4.83 10.01 -8.74
C GLY A 161 -3.67 11.02 -8.80
N GLN A 162 -3.52 11.87 -7.78
CA GLN A 162 -2.48 12.89 -7.69
C GLN A 162 -1.25 12.42 -6.88
N PHE A 163 -1.20 11.18 -6.39
CA PHE A 163 -0.17 10.75 -5.46
C PHE A 163 1.27 10.87 -5.99
N PHE A 164 1.51 10.78 -7.30
CA PHE A 164 2.85 10.99 -7.88
C PHE A 164 3.06 12.37 -8.49
N THR A 165 2.15 13.32 -8.23
CA THR A 165 2.35 14.72 -8.58
C THR A 165 3.45 15.33 -7.72
N ARG A 166 3.91 16.52 -8.11
CA ARG A 166 4.95 17.27 -7.41
C ARG A 166 4.56 18.72 -7.35
N TRP A 167 4.99 19.40 -6.31
CA TRP A 167 4.75 20.84 -6.18
C TRP A 167 5.20 21.63 -7.42
N ASP A 168 6.34 21.28 -8.01
CA ASP A 168 6.91 21.90 -9.21
C ASP A 168 6.24 21.50 -10.55
N GLY A 169 5.26 20.60 -10.54
CA GLY A 169 4.56 20.11 -11.74
C GLY A 169 5.33 19.10 -12.58
N ARG A 170 6.49 18.64 -12.13
CA ARG A 170 7.30 17.60 -12.83
C ARG A 170 6.90 16.18 -12.49
N GLY A 171 5.86 16.01 -11.67
CA GLY A 171 5.30 14.71 -11.29
C GLY A 171 4.39 14.12 -12.35
N VAL A 172 3.72 13.02 -11.99
CA VAL A 172 2.77 12.31 -12.84
C VAL A 172 1.41 12.26 -12.14
N PRO A 173 0.29 12.65 -12.79
CA PRO A 173 0.20 13.18 -14.17
C PRO A 173 0.90 14.55 -14.33
N PHE A 174 1.45 14.79 -15.51
CA PHE A 174 2.15 16.05 -15.80
C PHE A 174 1.20 17.25 -15.76
N GLY A 175 1.70 18.38 -15.27
CA GLY A 175 1.00 19.67 -15.31
C GLY A 175 0.21 20.02 -14.04
N VAL A 176 -0.17 19.03 -13.22
CA VAL A 176 -0.79 19.28 -11.91
C VAL A 176 0.30 19.74 -10.92
N ARG A 177 0.13 20.94 -10.35
CA ARG A 177 1.18 21.58 -9.54
C ARG A 177 0.60 22.50 -8.47
N GLY A 178 1.44 22.88 -7.50
CA GLY A 178 1.06 23.86 -6.49
C GLY A 178 -0.21 23.45 -5.72
N GLU A 179 -1.14 24.39 -5.61
CA GLU A 179 -2.41 24.21 -4.88
C GLU A 179 -3.47 23.41 -5.65
N GLU A 180 -3.22 23.06 -6.91
CA GLU A 180 -4.07 22.12 -7.67
C GLU A 180 -4.00 20.70 -7.08
N ILE A 181 -2.93 20.42 -6.33
CA ILE A 181 -2.74 19.19 -5.59
C ILE A 181 -3.54 19.28 -4.27
N ALA A 182 -4.38 18.28 -4.01
CA ALA A 182 -5.14 18.22 -2.77
C ALA A 182 -4.23 18.36 -1.54
N LEU A 183 -4.68 19.12 -0.53
CA LEU A 183 -3.88 19.36 0.68
C LEU A 183 -3.50 18.04 1.38
N THR A 184 -4.44 17.10 1.43
CA THR A 184 -4.21 15.75 1.97
C THR A 184 -3.10 15.00 1.25
N VAL A 185 -3.01 15.13 -0.08
CA VAL A 185 -1.93 14.53 -0.88
C VAL A 185 -0.59 15.22 -0.61
N ARG A 186 -0.58 16.55 -0.53
CA ARG A 186 0.64 17.32 -0.19
C ARG A 186 1.17 17.00 1.21
N LEU A 187 0.29 16.78 2.18
CA LEU A 187 0.66 16.33 3.52
C LEU A 187 1.32 14.94 3.48
N ILE A 188 0.70 13.98 2.78
CA ILE A 188 1.23 12.63 2.67
C ILE A 188 2.55 12.60 1.88
N HIS A 189 2.72 13.39 0.82
CA HIS A 189 3.98 13.50 0.08
C HIS A 189 5.17 13.80 1.00
N LEU A 190 4.99 14.76 1.91
CA LEU A 190 6.01 15.13 2.87
C LEU A 190 6.16 14.03 3.93
N ALA A 191 5.06 13.60 4.54
CA ALA A 191 5.04 12.65 5.64
C ALA A 191 5.68 11.29 5.29
N ASP A 192 5.35 10.75 4.13
CA ASP A 192 5.84 9.46 3.62
C ASP A 192 7.37 9.43 3.50
N VAL A 193 7.99 10.54 3.07
CA VAL A 193 9.46 10.63 2.93
C VAL A 193 10.14 10.93 4.25
N VAL A 194 9.58 11.85 5.05
CA VAL A 194 10.22 12.26 6.32
C VAL A 194 10.13 11.18 7.38
N GLU A 195 9.09 10.33 7.38
CA GLU A 195 9.01 9.13 8.24
C GLU A 195 10.22 8.22 8.02
N VAL A 196 10.51 7.88 6.75
CA VAL A 196 11.59 6.93 6.44
C VAL A 196 12.94 7.53 6.79
N ARG A 197 13.10 8.84 6.57
CA ARG A 197 14.32 9.55 6.97
C ARG A 197 14.47 9.71 8.47
N HIS A 198 13.37 9.86 9.20
CA HIS A 198 13.38 9.88 10.65
C HIS A 198 13.91 8.55 11.22
N ARG A 199 13.44 7.42 10.71
CA ARG A 199 13.90 6.09 11.17
C ARG A 199 15.38 5.83 10.91
N SER A 200 15.93 6.37 9.82
CA SER A 200 17.32 6.12 9.41
C SER A 200 18.31 7.17 9.90
N ALA A 201 17.89 8.42 10.10
CA ALA A 201 18.77 9.56 10.39
C ALA A 201 18.21 10.55 11.42
N GLY A 202 17.17 10.16 12.16
CA GLY A 202 16.53 10.96 13.20
C GLY A 202 15.84 12.21 12.67
N VAL A 203 15.41 13.08 13.60
CA VAL A 203 14.71 14.34 13.27
C VAL A 203 15.55 15.22 12.34
N ALA A 204 16.86 15.28 12.57
CA ALA A 204 17.78 16.04 11.74
C ALA A 204 17.79 15.56 10.27
N GLY A 205 17.79 14.24 10.04
CA GLY A 205 17.72 13.67 8.70
C GLY A 205 16.39 13.93 8.01
N ALA A 206 15.29 13.84 8.75
CA ALA A 206 13.95 14.15 8.28
C ALA A 206 13.81 15.63 7.86
N VAL A 207 14.32 16.56 8.67
CA VAL A 207 14.37 18.00 8.34
C VAL A 207 15.28 18.26 7.13
N ALA A 208 16.42 17.58 7.05
CA ALA A 208 17.36 17.75 5.94
C ALA A 208 16.72 17.36 4.59
N VAL A 209 16.03 16.20 4.51
CA VAL A 209 15.37 15.78 3.27
C VAL A 209 14.21 16.71 2.90
N ALA A 210 13.43 17.17 3.88
CA ALA A 210 12.30 18.07 3.66
C ALA A 210 12.78 19.39 3.04
N ARG A 211 13.84 19.99 3.62
CA ARG A 211 14.46 21.22 3.12
C ARG A 211 15.07 21.03 1.74
N ALA A 212 15.76 19.92 1.50
CA ALA A 212 16.41 19.64 0.22
C ALA A 212 15.42 19.55 -0.95
N ARG A 213 14.17 19.13 -0.69
CA ARG A 213 13.14 18.95 -1.73
C ARG A 213 12.04 20.02 -1.68
N ARG A 214 12.21 21.07 -0.87
CA ARG A 214 11.29 22.20 -0.70
C ARG A 214 11.05 22.93 -2.02
N GLY A 215 9.79 23.08 -2.42
CA GLY A 215 9.41 23.77 -3.67
C GLY A 215 9.69 22.97 -4.95
N GLY A 216 10.36 21.83 -4.85
CA GLY A 216 10.48 20.81 -5.90
C GLY A 216 9.39 19.76 -5.71
N GLN A 217 9.68 18.74 -4.90
CA GLN A 217 8.71 17.71 -4.55
C GLN A 217 7.60 18.25 -3.66
N PHE A 218 7.96 19.01 -2.62
CA PHE A 218 7.07 19.33 -1.50
C PHE A 218 6.57 20.78 -1.52
N ASP A 219 5.36 20.99 -1.00
CA ASP A 219 4.80 22.31 -0.73
C ASP A 219 5.73 23.08 0.23
N PRO A 220 6.27 24.25 -0.17
CA PRO A 220 7.14 25.06 0.67
C PRO A 220 6.57 25.38 2.04
N ARG A 221 5.25 25.64 2.13
CA ARG A 221 4.60 26.02 3.39
C ARG A 221 4.52 24.84 4.35
N LEU A 222 4.25 23.64 3.83
CA LEU A 222 4.22 22.43 4.66
C LEU A 222 5.62 22.06 5.15
N VAL A 223 6.66 22.24 4.32
CA VAL A 223 8.05 22.04 4.74
C VAL A 223 8.44 23.01 5.84
N ASP A 224 8.07 24.30 5.71
CA ASP A 224 8.39 25.32 6.72
C ASP A 224 7.68 25.03 8.04
N ALA A 225 6.39 24.67 7.98
CA ALA A 225 5.62 24.25 9.14
C ALA A 225 6.26 23.02 9.81
N PHE A 226 6.50 21.95 9.04
CA PHE A 226 7.15 20.74 9.53
C PHE A 226 8.51 21.02 10.18
N CYS A 227 9.37 21.84 9.56
CA CYS A 227 10.67 22.17 10.13
C CYS A 227 10.58 22.89 11.49
N THR A 228 9.48 23.59 11.75
CA THR A 228 9.24 24.30 13.02
C THR A 228 8.79 23.33 14.12
N MET A 229 8.06 22.28 13.77
CA MET A 229 7.42 21.33 14.70
C MET A 229 7.97 19.90 14.60
N ALA A 230 9.12 19.70 13.96
CA ALA A 230 9.63 18.36 13.66
C ALA A 230 9.82 17.50 14.93
N GLU A 231 10.27 18.14 16.02
CA GLU A 231 10.44 17.53 17.36
C GLU A 231 9.10 17.21 18.04
N GLU A 232 7.97 17.73 17.57
CA GLU A 232 6.64 17.44 18.11
C GLU A 232 5.90 16.41 17.25
N VAL A 233 6.14 16.46 15.93
CA VAL A 233 5.43 15.62 14.95
C VAL A 233 6.04 14.22 14.85
N LEU A 234 7.36 14.09 14.97
CA LEU A 234 8.10 12.85 14.67
C LEU A 234 8.34 11.90 15.86
N PRO A 235 8.43 12.34 17.13
CA PRO A 235 8.58 11.39 18.22
C PRO A 235 7.35 10.49 18.40
N ASP A 236 7.57 9.41 19.12
CA ASP A 236 6.51 8.55 19.64
C ASP A 236 5.66 7.85 18.58
N LEU A 237 6.21 7.69 17.37
CA LEU A 237 5.57 6.93 16.31
C LEU A 237 5.44 5.44 16.65
N ASP A 238 6.30 4.93 17.54
CA ASP A 238 6.39 3.53 18.00
C ASP A 238 6.09 3.36 19.52
N ASP A 239 5.48 4.34 20.17
CA ASP A 239 5.37 4.48 21.64
C ASP A 239 4.46 3.48 22.39
N GLY A 240 4.27 2.29 21.82
CA GLY A 240 3.56 1.19 22.47
C GLY A 240 2.03 1.32 22.50
N ALA A 241 1.46 2.44 22.05
CA ALA A 241 0.08 2.45 21.58
C ALA A 241 0.03 1.69 20.24
N GLU A 242 -0.76 0.62 20.17
CA GLU A 242 -0.95 -0.10 18.90
C GLU A 242 -1.51 0.91 17.89
N PRO A 243 -0.93 1.09 16.70
CA PRO A 243 -1.41 2.07 15.71
C PRO A 243 -2.90 1.92 15.36
N TYR A 244 -3.47 0.73 15.59
CA TYR A 244 -4.89 0.45 15.48
C TYR A 244 -5.74 1.11 16.58
N ASP A 245 -5.21 1.27 17.79
CA ASP A 245 -5.89 2.02 18.85
C ASP A 245 -6.09 3.48 18.44
N LEU A 246 -5.17 4.04 17.64
CA LEU A 246 -5.30 5.40 17.08
C LEU A 246 -6.37 5.46 15.98
N ILE A 247 -6.44 4.46 15.10
CA ILE A 247 -7.53 4.35 14.12
C ILE A 247 -8.88 4.27 14.84
N LEU A 248 -8.96 3.45 15.89
CA LEU A 248 -10.15 3.30 16.72
C LEU A 248 -10.44 4.54 17.58
N ALA A 249 -9.44 5.40 17.83
CA ALA A 249 -9.60 6.65 18.58
C ALA A 249 -10.25 7.77 17.76
N GLU A 250 -10.13 7.75 16.43
CA GLU A 250 -10.75 8.72 15.53
C GLU A 250 -12.27 8.47 15.37
N PRO A 251 -13.15 9.34 15.91
CA PRO A 251 -14.59 9.06 15.99
C PRO A 251 -15.27 8.89 14.63
N SER A 252 -14.81 9.61 13.62
CA SER A 252 -15.32 9.59 12.26
C SER A 252 -15.04 8.27 11.52
N LEU A 253 -14.09 7.47 12.02
CA LEU A 253 -13.67 6.19 11.44
C LEU A 253 -14.40 4.96 12.03
N ARG A 254 -15.38 5.15 12.93
CA ARG A 254 -15.95 4.07 13.77
C ARG A 254 -17.18 3.35 13.24
N LEU A 255 -17.71 3.72 12.07
CA LEU A 255 -18.94 3.09 11.59
C LEU A 255 -18.66 1.65 11.13
N PRO A 256 -19.28 0.63 11.77
CA PRO A 256 -19.06 -0.75 11.38
C PRO A 256 -19.67 -1.03 10.01
N LEU A 257 -18.96 -1.79 9.21
CA LEU A 257 -19.49 -2.34 7.97
C LEU A 257 -20.61 -3.33 8.30
N THR A 258 -21.61 -3.40 7.44
CA THR A 258 -22.53 -4.54 7.44
C THR A 258 -21.81 -5.80 6.97
N ASP A 259 -22.40 -6.98 7.20
CA ASP A 259 -21.86 -8.25 6.72
C ASP A 259 -21.66 -8.25 5.20
N ALA A 260 -22.62 -7.71 4.45
CA ALA A 260 -22.51 -7.61 2.99
C ALA A 260 -21.43 -6.61 2.55
N ALA A 261 -21.32 -5.46 3.23
CA ALA A 261 -20.29 -4.46 2.92
C ALA A 261 -18.87 -4.96 3.25
N LEU A 262 -18.72 -5.72 4.33
CA LEU A 262 -17.46 -6.39 4.66
C LEU A 262 -17.09 -7.43 3.61
N ASP A 263 -18.04 -8.27 3.18
CA ASP A 263 -17.79 -9.26 2.12
C ASP A 263 -17.35 -8.59 0.81
N GLN A 264 -17.98 -7.47 0.45
CA GLN A 264 -17.58 -6.67 -0.70
C GLN A 264 -16.15 -6.12 -0.52
N ALA A 265 -15.86 -5.51 0.62
CA ALA A 265 -14.55 -4.90 0.88
C ALA A 265 -13.42 -5.94 0.88
N LEU A 266 -13.64 -7.11 1.49
CA LEU A 266 -12.71 -8.25 1.44
C LEU A 266 -12.52 -8.75 0.00
N GLY A 267 -13.59 -8.81 -0.80
CA GLY A 267 -13.49 -9.14 -2.22
C GLY A 267 -12.67 -8.13 -3.01
N VAL A 268 -12.77 -6.85 -2.71
CA VAL A 268 -11.91 -5.81 -3.33
C VAL A 268 -10.45 -6.00 -2.92
N VAL A 269 -10.18 -6.22 -1.63
CA VAL A 269 -8.81 -6.50 -1.15
C VAL A 269 -8.23 -7.76 -1.83
N ALA A 270 -9.05 -8.80 -1.98
CA ALA A 270 -8.69 -10.05 -2.67
C ALA A 270 -8.31 -9.80 -4.13
N ASP A 271 -9.17 -9.10 -4.88
CA ASP A 271 -8.91 -8.80 -6.29
C ASP A 271 -7.61 -8.00 -6.48
N PHE A 272 -7.35 -7.03 -5.61
CA PHE A 272 -6.12 -6.23 -5.68
C PHE A 272 -4.88 -7.02 -5.25
N THR A 273 -5.00 -7.90 -4.26
CA THR A 273 -3.94 -8.85 -3.87
C THR A 273 -3.58 -9.76 -5.03
N ASP A 274 -4.59 -10.28 -5.74
CA ASP A 274 -4.43 -11.18 -6.88
C ASP A 274 -3.66 -10.51 -8.04
N LEU A 275 -3.78 -9.18 -8.23
CA LEU A 275 -3.05 -8.44 -9.28
C LEU A 275 -1.53 -8.46 -9.10
N ARG A 276 -1.02 -8.90 -7.95
CA ARG A 276 0.41 -9.07 -7.72
C ARG A 276 1.05 -10.10 -8.65
N SER A 277 0.27 -11.07 -9.14
CA SER A 277 0.69 -12.08 -10.11
C SER A 277 -0.27 -12.08 -11.30
N THR A 278 0.29 -12.07 -12.50
CA THR A 278 -0.51 -12.05 -13.74
C THR A 278 -1.41 -13.28 -13.91
N SER A 279 -1.04 -14.40 -13.28
CA SER A 279 -1.77 -15.68 -13.37
C SER A 279 -2.89 -15.85 -12.34
N ARG A 280 -3.01 -14.92 -11.38
CA ARG A 280 -3.85 -15.09 -10.19
C ARG A 280 -5.10 -14.22 -10.19
N ALA A 281 -5.39 -13.47 -11.25
CA ALA A 281 -6.61 -12.66 -11.33
C ALA A 281 -7.88 -13.50 -11.06
N GLY A 282 -8.61 -13.18 -9.99
CA GLY A 282 -9.81 -13.89 -9.57
C GLY A 282 -9.57 -15.20 -8.82
N HIS A 283 -8.31 -15.53 -8.52
CA HIS A 283 -7.91 -16.72 -7.77
C HIS A 283 -8.58 -16.76 -6.39
N SER A 284 -8.44 -15.68 -5.62
CA SER A 284 -8.92 -15.63 -4.24
C SER A 284 -10.45 -15.80 -4.16
N SER A 285 -11.19 -15.21 -5.11
CA SER A 285 -12.64 -15.39 -5.25
C SER A 285 -13.04 -16.83 -5.61
N ALA A 286 -12.28 -17.49 -6.48
CA ALA A 286 -12.50 -18.90 -6.84
C ALA A 286 -12.23 -19.82 -5.64
N VAL A 287 -11.12 -19.59 -4.91
CA VAL A 287 -10.79 -20.33 -3.68
C VAL A 287 -11.86 -20.14 -2.61
N ALA A 288 -12.35 -18.91 -2.42
CA ALA A 288 -13.41 -18.62 -1.46
C ALA A 288 -14.72 -19.37 -1.77
N THR A 289 -15.06 -19.49 -3.05
CA THR A 289 -16.22 -20.27 -3.49
C THR A 289 -16.03 -21.76 -3.15
N LEU A 290 -14.92 -22.34 -3.60
CA LEU A 290 -14.58 -23.75 -3.37
C LEU A 290 -14.53 -24.10 -1.87
N ALA A 291 -13.87 -23.27 -1.07
CA ALA A 291 -13.76 -23.46 0.37
C ALA A 291 -15.13 -23.41 1.06
N SER A 292 -15.98 -22.45 0.69
CA SER A 292 -17.32 -22.33 1.25
C SER A 292 -18.23 -23.52 0.87
N ASP A 293 -18.14 -24.02 -0.36
CA ASP A 293 -18.91 -25.17 -0.81
C ASP A 293 -18.45 -26.45 -0.11
N ALA A 294 -17.13 -26.66 0.02
CA ALA A 294 -16.57 -27.77 0.78
C ALA A 294 -17.04 -27.74 2.25
N ALA A 295 -17.02 -26.57 2.90
CA ALA A 295 -17.50 -26.42 4.28
C ALA A 295 -19.00 -26.76 4.43
N ARG A 296 -19.84 -26.40 3.45
CA ARG A 296 -21.27 -26.78 3.43
C ARG A 296 -21.45 -28.28 3.27
N ILE A 297 -20.69 -28.93 2.40
CA ILE A 297 -20.70 -30.39 2.21
C ILE A 297 -20.31 -31.10 3.51
N LEU A 298 -19.31 -30.58 4.20
CA LEU A 298 -18.85 -31.07 5.51
C LEU A 298 -19.78 -30.69 6.68
N ARG A 299 -20.86 -29.95 6.41
CA ARG A 299 -21.87 -29.52 7.39
C ARG A 299 -21.29 -28.71 8.56
N LEU A 300 -20.30 -27.86 8.28
CA LEU A 300 -19.83 -26.87 9.25
C LEU A 300 -20.94 -25.85 9.59
N GLY A 301 -20.80 -25.18 10.74
CA GLY A 301 -21.75 -24.15 11.16
C GLY A 301 -21.79 -22.97 10.19
N ALA A 302 -22.92 -22.27 10.10
CA ALA A 302 -23.10 -21.16 9.15
C ALA A 302 -22.05 -20.05 9.35
N ASP A 303 -21.72 -19.71 10.60
CA ASP A 303 -20.71 -18.71 10.93
C ASP A 303 -19.29 -19.17 10.55
N ASP A 304 -19.01 -20.47 10.63
CA ASP A 304 -17.73 -21.04 10.19
C ASP A 304 -17.60 -21.04 8.67
N VAL A 305 -18.69 -21.32 7.94
CA VAL A 305 -18.73 -21.21 6.47
C VAL A 305 -18.46 -19.76 6.04
N VAL A 306 -19.07 -18.77 6.69
CA VAL A 306 -18.82 -17.35 6.43
C VAL A 306 -17.38 -16.98 6.74
N THR A 307 -16.87 -17.38 7.91
CA THR A 307 -15.48 -17.11 8.32
C THR A 307 -14.49 -17.73 7.33
N LEU A 308 -14.70 -18.97 6.92
CA LEU A 308 -13.83 -19.65 5.96
C LEU A 308 -13.86 -18.98 4.59
N ARG A 309 -15.04 -18.58 4.10
CA ARG A 309 -15.16 -17.82 2.85
C ARG A 309 -14.38 -16.50 2.92
N ARG A 310 -14.57 -15.73 3.99
CA ARG A 310 -13.85 -14.46 4.22
C ARG A 310 -12.34 -14.68 4.31
N ALA A 311 -11.91 -15.71 5.04
CA ALA A 311 -10.50 -16.07 5.17
C ALA A 311 -9.88 -16.46 3.82
N ALA A 312 -10.60 -17.23 3.01
CA ALA A 312 -10.16 -17.61 1.68
C ALA A 312 -10.02 -16.43 0.72
N LEU A 313 -10.82 -15.35 0.86
CA LEU A 313 -10.64 -14.13 0.06
C LEU A 313 -9.30 -13.45 0.36
N VAL A 314 -8.81 -13.49 1.60
CA VAL A 314 -7.60 -12.76 2.03
C VAL A 314 -6.43 -13.68 2.38
N HIS A 315 -6.49 -14.97 2.02
CA HIS A 315 -5.46 -15.94 2.40
C HIS A 315 -4.08 -15.62 1.82
N ASP A 316 -4.05 -14.99 0.64
CA ASP A 316 -2.85 -14.62 -0.08
C ASP A 316 -2.36 -13.19 0.20
N ILE A 317 -2.96 -12.49 1.17
CA ILE A 317 -2.54 -11.12 1.50
C ILE A 317 -1.05 -11.04 1.89
N GLY A 318 -0.48 -12.12 2.44
CA GLY A 318 0.95 -12.20 2.73
C GLY A 318 1.88 -12.28 1.51
N LEU A 319 1.36 -12.57 0.30
CA LEU A 319 2.16 -12.58 -0.92
C LEU A 319 2.72 -11.19 -1.28
N HIS A 320 2.20 -10.12 -0.67
CA HIS A 320 2.77 -8.78 -0.80
C HIS A 320 4.26 -8.72 -0.39
N GLY A 321 4.68 -9.55 0.57
CA GLY A 321 6.08 -9.66 0.98
C GLY A 321 6.94 -10.56 0.10
N VAL A 322 6.40 -11.06 -1.02
CA VAL A 322 7.12 -11.90 -1.99
C VAL A 322 7.29 -11.11 -3.29
N PRO A 323 8.53 -10.96 -3.82
CA PRO A 323 8.77 -10.32 -5.10
C PRO A 323 8.02 -10.99 -6.26
N ALA A 324 7.48 -10.20 -7.18
CA ALA A 324 6.75 -10.71 -8.34
C ALA A 324 7.66 -11.55 -9.27
N SER A 325 8.97 -11.28 -9.29
CA SER A 325 9.97 -12.08 -10.01
C SER A 325 10.11 -13.51 -9.47
N ILE A 326 9.67 -13.77 -8.23
CA ILE A 326 9.57 -15.11 -7.64
C ILE A 326 8.18 -15.71 -7.91
N LEU A 327 7.12 -14.92 -7.74
CA LEU A 327 5.73 -15.38 -7.92
C LEU A 327 5.45 -15.85 -9.36
N ASP A 328 5.92 -15.09 -10.36
CA ASP A 328 5.68 -15.36 -11.78
C ASP A 328 6.85 -16.12 -12.44
N LYS A 329 7.73 -16.73 -11.63
CA LYS A 329 8.90 -17.45 -12.14
C LYS A 329 8.49 -18.73 -12.87
N GLY A 330 8.97 -18.89 -14.10
CA GLY A 330 8.70 -20.06 -14.93
C GLY A 330 9.59 -21.27 -14.61
N GLU A 331 10.77 -21.05 -14.03
CA GLU A 331 11.65 -22.13 -13.58
C GLU A 331 11.32 -22.59 -12.15
N PRO A 332 11.74 -23.81 -11.75
CA PRO A 332 11.61 -24.25 -10.38
C PRO A 332 12.25 -23.27 -9.39
N LEU A 333 11.51 -22.95 -8.33
CA LEU A 333 12.03 -22.13 -7.24
C LEU A 333 13.26 -22.79 -6.61
N THR A 334 14.23 -21.97 -6.22
CA THR A 334 15.33 -22.39 -5.36
C THR A 334 14.83 -22.66 -3.94
N ARG A 335 15.68 -23.24 -3.09
CA ARG A 335 15.33 -23.44 -1.67
C ARG A 335 15.02 -22.11 -1.00
N THR A 336 15.86 -21.09 -1.16
CA THR A 336 15.66 -19.77 -0.55
C THR A 336 14.36 -19.10 -1.04
N GLU A 337 14.05 -19.20 -2.34
CA GLU A 337 12.79 -18.67 -2.89
C GLU A 337 11.57 -19.40 -2.34
N ARG A 338 11.64 -20.72 -2.13
CA ARG A 338 10.57 -21.49 -1.46
C ARG A 338 10.37 -21.06 -0.01
N GLU A 339 11.45 -20.90 0.76
CA GLU A 339 11.36 -20.42 2.14
C GLU A 339 10.68 -19.04 2.20
N LEU A 340 11.06 -18.14 1.29
CA LEU A 340 10.44 -16.81 1.18
C LEU A 340 8.94 -16.90 0.84
N LEU A 341 8.56 -17.79 -0.10
CA LEU A 341 7.15 -18.01 -0.44
C LEU A 341 6.36 -18.57 0.76
N MET A 342 6.93 -19.50 1.53
CA MET A 342 6.30 -20.06 2.73
C MET A 342 6.09 -19.00 3.83
N MET A 343 6.91 -17.95 3.89
CA MET A 343 6.69 -16.82 4.80
C MET A 343 5.42 -16.02 4.52
N SER A 344 4.80 -16.18 3.34
CA SER A 344 3.52 -15.53 3.05
C SER A 344 2.42 -15.93 4.05
N SER A 345 2.37 -17.18 4.53
CA SER A 345 1.44 -17.59 5.61
C SER A 345 1.63 -16.79 6.88
N TYR A 346 2.91 -16.62 7.28
CA TYR A 346 3.27 -15.85 8.46
C TYR A 346 2.86 -14.39 8.29
N TYR A 347 3.11 -13.80 7.13
CA TYR A 347 2.68 -12.43 6.82
C TYR A 347 1.16 -12.29 6.82
N THR A 348 0.41 -13.22 6.23
CA THR A 348 -1.06 -13.25 6.28
C THR A 348 -1.57 -13.21 7.72
N HIS A 349 -0.98 -14.03 8.60
CA HIS A 349 -1.33 -14.01 10.02
C HIS A 349 -1.03 -12.65 10.65
N ARG A 350 0.19 -12.13 10.48
CA ARG A 350 0.64 -10.87 11.07
C ARG A 350 -0.21 -9.68 10.64
N VAL A 351 -0.58 -9.63 9.37
CA VAL A 351 -1.40 -8.56 8.79
C VAL A 351 -2.83 -8.56 9.36
N LEU A 352 -3.46 -9.74 9.42
CA LEU A 352 -4.88 -9.86 9.77
C LEU A 352 -5.13 -10.05 11.27
N ALA A 353 -4.14 -10.52 12.05
CA ALA A 353 -4.26 -10.66 13.49
C ALA A 353 -4.07 -9.35 14.26
N ARG A 354 -3.60 -8.30 13.57
CA ARG A 354 -3.31 -6.99 14.17
C ARG A 354 -4.59 -6.30 14.66
N PRO A 355 -5.64 -6.09 13.84
CA PRO A 355 -6.94 -5.71 14.37
C PRO A 355 -7.59 -6.91 15.09
N PRO A 356 -7.97 -6.80 16.38
CA PRO A 356 -8.61 -7.89 17.11
C PRO A 356 -9.89 -8.40 16.42
N SER A 357 -10.60 -7.52 15.74
CA SER A 357 -11.82 -7.79 14.97
C SER A 357 -11.58 -8.71 13.75
N LEU A 358 -10.38 -8.70 13.17
CA LEU A 358 -9.98 -9.53 12.03
C LEU A 358 -9.24 -10.82 12.43
N ALA A 359 -8.85 -10.97 13.71
CA ALA A 359 -7.99 -12.06 14.17
C ALA A 359 -8.54 -13.46 13.87
N ARG A 360 -9.86 -13.68 13.95
CA ARG A 360 -10.48 -14.97 13.60
C ARG A 360 -10.31 -15.29 12.10
N ILE A 361 -10.49 -14.30 11.23
CA ILE A 361 -10.29 -14.45 9.78
C ILE A 361 -8.81 -14.72 9.51
N GLY A 362 -7.92 -13.93 10.12
CA GLY A 362 -6.46 -14.07 9.97
C GLY A 362 -5.92 -15.43 10.40
N ALA A 363 -6.42 -15.97 11.52
CA ALA A 363 -6.03 -17.29 12.00
C ALA A 363 -6.34 -18.37 10.96
N VAL A 364 -7.55 -18.38 10.39
CA VAL A 364 -7.94 -19.35 9.35
C VAL A 364 -7.19 -19.11 8.04
N ALA A 365 -7.08 -17.85 7.61
CA ALA A 365 -6.43 -17.46 6.36
C ALA A 365 -4.96 -17.90 6.30
N SER A 366 -4.25 -17.81 7.43
CA SER A 366 -2.83 -18.18 7.53
C SER A 366 -2.54 -19.68 7.38
N LEU A 367 -3.56 -20.54 7.50
CA LEU A 367 -3.41 -22.00 7.37
C LEU A 367 -3.42 -22.48 5.91
N ALA A 368 -3.81 -21.63 4.95
CA ALA A 368 -4.00 -22.04 3.55
C ALA A 368 -2.75 -22.66 2.90
N HIS A 369 -1.57 -22.24 3.36
CA HIS A 369 -0.27 -22.61 2.81
C HIS A 369 0.59 -23.40 3.81
N GLU A 370 -0.01 -23.93 4.88
CA GLU A 370 0.72 -24.62 5.97
C GLU A 370 1.43 -25.93 5.54
N ARG A 371 1.08 -26.50 4.37
CA ARG A 371 1.58 -27.80 3.86
C ARG A 371 2.27 -27.74 2.50
N MET A 372 2.76 -26.56 2.08
CA MET A 372 3.42 -26.39 0.77
C MET A 372 4.75 -27.12 0.65
#